data_AF-A0A4V1G3X4-F1
#
_entry.id   AF-A0A4V1G3X4-F1
#
_cell.length_a   1.000
_cell.length_b   1.000
_cell.length_c   1.000
_cell.angle_alpha   90.00
_cell.angle_beta   90.00
_cell.angle_gamma   90.00
#
_symmetry.space_group_name_H-M   'P 1'
#
loop_
_entity.id
_entity.type
_entity.pdbx_description
1 polymer ?
#
loop_
_entity_poly.entity_id
_entity_poly.type
_entity_poly.pdbx_seq_one_letter_code
_entity_poly.pdbx_strand_id
1 'polypeptide(L)'
;MARPLKESLDYFPLDIDFDQDDKLSVVISKFGMNGLGIVVKIMMEIYRNGYFYLWGEREQYVFSNRINADINTVNGVIDECIKWGFFHQELYKNFGILTSRGFQKRFIEAAKRRKVITLHEDYILVNPEEESEKVSHSIAVVNDDGKIVNAYINPNKRDKADAEIPQSKVKESKVKKSKVINNNAPSDLKPNPKESPSKNSNSAKKGTKKPNYEEDSPYFKMAVYFKDKIDDMAAKEGLSSLTASTNIQTWANDFRLMVEVDKHSDKDLIRKVMDWVVTDHFWKSNVLSASKFRTQFPKLVLEMNKKTRTTYGAKVKPLIPVVQPQIPESTISDLSENEFEEMMRFAREMQESKGSR
;
A
#
# COMPACT_ATOMS: atom_id res chain seq x y z
N MET A 1 28.00 20.22 -9.68
CA MET A 1 27.14 19.27 -8.95
C MET A 1 25.93 18.97 -9.80
N ALA A 2 25.52 17.71 -9.94
CA ALA A 2 24.29 17.37 -10.67
C ALA A 2 23.08 17.94 -9.91
N ARG A 3 22.17 18.63 -10.62
CA ARG A 3 20.94 19.17 -10.03
C ARG A 3 20.06 18.01 -9.56
N PRO A 4 19.55 18.01 -8.31
CA PRO A 4 18.59 17.01 -7.86
C PRO A 4 17.40 16.92 -8.82
N LEU A 5 16.92 15.70 -9.06
CA LEU A 5 15.72 15.48 -9.87
C LEU A 5 14.52 16.09 -9.16
N LYS A 6 13.73 16.88 -9.88
CA LYS A 6 12.59 17.59 -9.32
C LYS A 6 11.36 16.68 -9.28
N GLU A 7 10.88 16.37 -8.08
CA GLU A 7 9.65 15.59 -7.88
C GLU A 7 8.40 16.43 -8.16
N SER A 8 8.43 17.72 -7.81
CA SER A 8 7.30 18.64 -7.91
C SER A 8 6.96 19.09 -9.34
N LEU A 9 5.68 19.33 -9.59
CA LEU A 9 5.23 20.04 -10.79
C LEU A 9 5.28 21.57 -10.58
N ASP A 10 5.67 22.32 -11.61
CA ASP A 10 5.66 23.79 -11.61
C ASP A 10 4.27 24.37 -11.84
N TYR A 11 3.44 23.64 -12.57
CA TYR A 11 2.04 23.91 -12.82
C TYR A 11 1.31 22.56 -12.80
N PHE A 12 0.03 22.57 -12.46
CA PHE A 12 -0.79 21.37 -12.60
C PHE A 12 -2.03 21.70 -13.45
N PRO A 13 -2.47 20.77 -14.31
CA PRO A 13 -3.70 20.93 -15.05
C PRO A 13 -4.88 20.81 -14.09
N LEU A 14 -5.79 21.77 -14.15
CA LEU A 14 -7.07 21.75 -13.44
C LEU A 14 -8.17 21.92 -14.49
N ASP A 15 -9.10 20.99 -14.50
CA ASP A 15 -10.23 21.00 -15.42
C ASP A 15 -11.17 22.15 -15.05
N ILE A 16 -11.74 22.83 -16.05
CA ILE A 16 -12.58 24.03 -15.84
C ILE A 16 -13.88 23.73 -15.10
N ASP A 17 -14.32 22.48 -15.16
CA ASP A 17 -15.54 21.91 -14.60
C ASP A 17 -15.24 20.96 -13.43
N PHE A 18 -14.04 21.02 -12.84
CA PHE A 18 -13.65 20.11 -11.76
C PHE A 18 -14.56 20.23 -10.53
N ASP A 19 -15.19 21.38 -10.33
CA ASP A 19 -16.12 21.66 -9.25
C ASP A 19 -17.50 20.98 -9.44
N GLN A 20 -17.77 20.49 -10.66
CA GLN A 20 -18.97 19.72 -10.99
C GLN A 20 -18.81 18.21 -10.73
N ASP A 21 -17.65 17.76 -10.23
CA ASP A 21 -17.47 16.35 -9.84
C ASP A 21 -18.41 16.00 -8.67
N ASP A 22 -19.25 14.98 -8.85
CA ASP A 22 -20.20 14.48 -7.83
C ASP A 22 -19.53 14.20 -6.47
N LYS A 23 -18.23 13.85 -6.50
CA LYS A 23 -17.44 13.57 -5.29
C LYS A 23 -17.16 14.82 -4.46
N LEU A 24 -17.27 16.01 -5.06
CA LEU A 24 -17.11 17.29 -4.40
C LEU A 24 -18.44 17.96 -4.06
N SER A 25 -19.57 17.46 -4.56
CA SER A 25 -20.88 18.08 -4.32
C SER A 25 -21.19 18.24 -2.83
N VAL A 26 -20.87 17.25 -2.00
CA VAL A 26 -21.12 17.32 -0.54
C VAL A 26 -20.15 18.29 0.13
N VAL A 27 -18.91 18.36 -0.31
CA VAL A 27 -17.92 19.32 0.19
C VAL A 27 -18.37 20.75 -0.10
N ILE A 28 -18.78 21.02 -1.34
CA ILE A 28 -19.28 22.34 -1.76
C ILE A 28 -20.57 22.67 -1.01
N SER A 29 -21.47 21.71 -0.82
CA SER A 29 -22.73 21.93 -0.09
C SER A 29 -22.49 22.26 1.40
N LYS A 30 -21.52 21.61 2.04
CA LYS A 30 -21.25 21.78 3.48
C LYS A 30 -20.34 22.97 3.80
N PHE A 31 -19.33 23.21 2.98
CA PHE A 31 -18.23 24.14 3.27
C PHE A 31 -18.15 25.30 2.28
N GLY A 32 -19.00 25.30 1.25
CA GLY A 32 -19.06 26.34 0.22
C GLY A 32 -17.73 26.54 -0.51
N MET A 33 -17.48 27.79 -0.90
CA MET A 33 -16.25 28.20 -1.58
C MET A 33 -15.00 27.99 -0.73
N ASN A 34 -15.11 28.00 0.59
CA ASN A 34 -13.99 27.71 1.47
C ASN A 34 -13.56 26.24 1.33
N GLY A 35 -14.52 25.31 1.33
CA GLY A 35 -14.26 23.89 1.06
C GLY A 35 -13.61 23.66 -0.30
N LEU A 36 -14.15 24.29 -1.35
CA LEU A 36 -13.57 24.21 -2.69
C LEU A 36 -12.13 24.74 -2.72
N GLY A 37 -11.89 25.89 -2.07
CA GLY A 37 -10.55 26.48 -1.95
C GLY A 37 -9.55 25.55 -1.23
N ILE A 38 -9.98 24.90 -0.15
CA ILE A 38 -9.19 23.90 0.57
C ILE A 38 -8.84 22.73 -0.35
N VAL A 39 -9.82 22.19 -1.09
CA VAL A 39 -9.59 21.10 -2.05
C VAL A 39 -8.54 21.50 -3.08
N VAL A 40 -8.68 22.66 -3.71
CA VAL A 40 -7.69 23.16 -4.69
C VAL A 40 -6.29 23.28 -4.07
N LYS A 41 -6.18 23.79 -2.84
CA LYS A 41 -4.90 23.90 -2.13
C LYS A 41 -4.30 22.52 -1.81
N ILE A 42 -5.10 21.52 -1.49
CA ILE A 42 -4.63 20.14 -1.31
C ILE A 42 -4.15 19.55 -2.63
N MET A 43 -4.87 19.78 -3.73
CA MET A 43 -4.42 19.36 -5.07
C MET A 43 -3.05 19.95 -5.40
N MET A 44 -2.83 21.24 -5.08
CA MET A 44 -1.53 21.89 -5.24
C MET A 44 -0.42 21.18 -4.44
N GLU A 45 -0.69 20.79 -3.19
CA GLU A 45 0.29 20.08 -2.36
C GLU A 45 0.56 18.66 -2.85
N ILE A 46 -0.45 17.93 -3.34
CA ILE A 46 -0.26 16.63 -3.98
C ILE A 46 0.74 16.75 -5.14
N TYR A 47 0.53 17.71 -6.04
CA TYR A 47 1.42 17.89 -7.20
C TYR A 47 2.76 18.54 -6.86
N ARG A 48 2.86 19.25 -5.74
CA ARG A 48 4.13 19.70 -5.16
C ARG A 48 4.96 18.52 -4.66
N ASN A 49 4.31 17.43 -4.22
CA ASN A 49 4.97 16.22 -3.72
C ASN A 49 4.93 15.06 -4.74
N GLY A 50 4.66 15.35 -6.02
CA GLY A 50 4.54 14.36 -7.07
C GLY A 50 3.08 14.00 -7.36
N TYR A 51 2.62 12.86 -6.83
CA TYR A 51 1.28 12.32 -7.11
C TYR A 51 0.48 11.94 -5.86
N PHE A 52 1.04 12.17 -4.68
CA PHE A 52 0.38 11.97 -3.40
C PHE A 52 0.86 13.04 -2.42
N TYR A 53 0.13 13.21 -1.33
CA TYR A 53 0.56 14.06 -0.23
C TYR A 53 0.43 13.29 1.09
N LEU A 54 1.49 13.28 1.89
CA LEU A 54 1.43 12.76 3.25
C LEU A 54 0.49 13.65 4.08
N TRP A 55 -0.39 13.03 4.85
CA TRP A 55 -1.45 13.70 5.60
C TRP A 55 -1.50 13.20 7.05
N GLY A 56 -0.37 13.34 7.73
CA GLY A 56 -0.27 13.15 9.17
C GLY A 56 -0.72 14.39 9.94
N GLU A 57 -0.71 14.28 11.27
CA GLU A 57 -1.07 15.35 12.20
C GLU A 57 -0.23 16.62 11.95
N ARG A 58 1.08 16.47 11.76
CA ARG A 58 1.98 17.60 11.47
C ARG A 58 1.57 18.32 10.19
N GLU A 59 1.33 17.58 9.12
CA GLU A 59 0.97 18.13 7.82
C GLU A 59 -0.36 18.87 7.87
N GLN A 60 -1.34 18.37 8.65
CA GLN A 60 -2.61 19.06 8.89
C GLN A 60 -2.41 20.45 9.50
N TYR A 61 -1.62 20.56 10.58
CA TYR A 61 -1.33 21.85 11.22
C TYR A 61 -0.57 22.81 10.29
N VAL A 62 0.45 22.31 9.59
CA VAL A 62 1.25 23.12 8.66
C VAL A 62 0.40 23.62 7.51
N PHE A 63 -0.46 22.76 6.96
CA PHE A 63 -1.35 23.11 5.87
C PHE A 63 -2.40 24.14 6.31
N SER A 64 -3.11 23.88 7.42
CA SER A 64 -4.10 24.78 8.02
C SER A 64 -3.52 26.19 8.24
N ASN A 65 -2.32 26.29 8.83
CA ASN A 65 -1.64 27.57 9.02
C ASN A 65 -1.27 28.24 7.68
N ARG A 66 -0.77 27.47 6.70
CA ARG A 66 -0.35 28.01 5.39
C ARG A 66 -1.52 28.63 4.61
N ILE A 67 -2.70 28.03 4.70
CA ILE A 67 -3.89 28.53 4.00
C ILE A 67 -4.77 29.43 4.88
N ASN A 68 -4.36 29.66 6.14
CA ASN A 68 -5.10 30.43 7.13
C ASN A 68 -6.55 29.95 7.30
N ALA A 69 -6.74 28.64 7.46
CA ALA A 69 -8.04 28.02 7.68
C ALA A 69 -8.04 27.19 8.97
N ASP A 70 -9.16 27.17 9.69
CA ASP A 70 -9.32 26.35 10.89
C ASP A 70 -9.08 24.85 10.61
N ILE A 71 -8.34 24.19 11.51
CA ILE A 71 -7.92 22.80 11.32
C ILE A 71 -9.12 21.84 11.31
N ASN A 72 -10.18 22.10 12.09
CA ASN A 72 -11.36 21.25 12.10
C ASN A 72 -12.13 21.37 10.77
N THR A 73 -12.16 22.57 10.21
CA THR A 73 -12.72 22.82 8.87
C THR A 73 -11.93 22.07 7.81
N VAL A 74 -10.59 22.16 7.83
CA VAL A 74 -9.72 21.42 6.91
C VAL A 74 -9.95 19.91 7.03
N ASN A 75 -9.94 19.38 8.26
CA ASN A 75 -10.13 17.94 8.48
C ASN A 75 -11.53 17.48 8.04
N GLY A 76 -12.57 18.27 8.33
CA GLY A 76 -13.93 17.99 7.85
C GLY A 76 -14.04 17.94 6.33
N VAL A 77 -13.34 18.82 5.61
CA VAL A 77 -13.27 18.79 4.14
C VAL A 77 -12.57 17.53 3.65
N ILE A 78 -11.43 17.18 4.24
CA ILE A 78 -10.67 15.97 3.86
C ILE A 78 -11.47 14.69 4.13
N ASP A 79 -12.15 14.62 5.27
CA ASP A 79 -12.98 13.46 5.63
C ASP A 79 -14.12 13.24 4.63
N GLU A 80 -14.79 14.30 4.18
CA GLU A 80 -15.80 14.20 3.13
C GLU A 80 -15.16 13.81 1.79
N CYS A 81 -14.02 14.38 1.41
CA CYS A 81 -13.29 13.99 0.20
C CYS A 81 -12.89 12.50 0.20
N ILE A 82 -12.49 11.95 1.35
CA ILE A 82 -12.19 10.51 1.49
C ILE A 82 -13.47 9.69 1.40
N LYS A 83 -14.52 10.11 2.11
CA LYS A 83 -15.81 9.40 2.17
C LYS A 83 -16.46 9.27 0.80
N TRP A 84 -16.42 10.31 -0.02
CA TRP A 84 -17.02 10.33 -1.37
C TRP A 84 -16.04 9.89 -2.47
N GLY A 85 -14.86 9.38 -2.10
CA GLY A 85 -13.93 8.77 -3.06
C GLY A 85 -13.20 9.76 -3.97
N PHE A 86 -13.11 11.03 -3.57
CA PHE A 86 -12.18 11.99 -4.17
C PHE A 86 -10.72 11.59 -3.84
N PHE A 87 -10.50 11.11 -2.61
CA PHE A 87 -9.26 10.44 -2.18
C PHE A 87 -9.48 8.94 -1.97
N HIS A 88 -8.43 8.15 -2.20
CA HIS A 88 -8.47 6.70 -2.04
C HIS A 88 -8.46 6.31 -0.56
N GLN A 89 -9.59 5.80 -0.07
CA GLN A 89 -9.80 5.54 1.34
C GLN A 89 -8.80 4.54 1.95
N GLU A 90 -8.43 3.48 1.25
CA GLU A 90 -7.52 2.46 1.80
C GLU A 90 -6.09 2.98 1.89
N LEU A 91 -5.65 3.82 0.95
CA LEU A 91 -4.29 4.39 1.00
C LEU A 91 -4.18 5.43 2.12
N TYR A 92 -5.25 6.19 2.35
CA TYR A 92 -5.33 7.05 3.52
C TYR A 92 -5.26 6.24 4.82
N LYS A 93 -6.06 5.18 4.96
CA LYS A 93 -6.07 4.35 6.18
C LYS A 93 -4.73 3.65 6.44
N ASN A 94 -4.11 3.11 5.39
CA ASN A 94 -2.92 2.26 5.53
C ASN A 94 -1.61 3.06 5.62
N PHE A 95 -1.54 4.20 4.93
CA PHE A 95 -0.30 4.98 4.76
C PHE A 95 -0.42 6.44 5.17
N GLY A 96 -1.63 6.93 5.48
CA GLY A 96 -1.85 8.33 5.83
C GLY A 96 -1.60 9.27 4.66
N ILE A 97 -1.88 8.86 3.41
CA ILE A 97 -1.64 9.68 2.22
C ILE A 97 -2.94 10.05 1.50
N LEU A 98 -2.94 11.21 0.86
CA LEU A 98 -3.99 11.68 -0.04
C LEU A 98 -3.54 11.49 -1.48
N THR A 99 -4.25 10.63 -2.21
CA THR A 99 -4.06 10.40 -3.65
C THR A 99 -5.31 9.74 -4.23
N SER A 100 -5.39 9.62 -5.55
CA SER A 100 -6.41 8.86 -6.26
C SER A 100 -5.89 8.45 -7.64
N ARG A 101 -6.59 7.53 -8.32
CA ARG A 101 -6.29 7.18 -9.73
C ARG A 101 -6.23 8.42 -10.63
N GLY A 102 -7.12 9.39 -10.42
CA GLY A 102 -7.15 10.63 -11.19
C GLY A 102 -5.93 11.51 -10.96
N PHE A 103 -5.47 11.65 -9.72
CA PHE A 103 -4.23 12.38 -9.39
C PHE A 103 -3.01 11.74 -10.04
N GLN A 104 -2.90 10.41 -9.98
CA GLN A 104 -1.77 9.67 -10.55
C GLN A 104 -1.71 9.78 -12.07
N LYS A 105 -2.85 9.60 -12.76
CA LYS A 105 -2.92 9.77 -14.23
C LYS A 105 -2.52 11.18 -14.65
N ARG A 106 -3.08 12.21 -14.01
CA ARG A 106 -2.78 13.62 -14.31
C ARG A 106 -1.32 13.96 -14.03
N PHE A 107 -0.74 13.43 -12.95
CA PHE A 107 0.69 13.59 -12.67
C PHE A 107 1.56 12.99 -13.76
N ILE A 108 1.29 11.73 -14.17
CA ILE A 108 2.06 11.05 -15.22
C ILE A 108 1.99 11.83 -16.53
N GLU A 109 0.81 12.29 -16.92
CA GLU A 109 0.61 13.10 -18.12
C GLU A 109 1.35 14.45 -18.04
N ALA A 110 1.26 15.16 -16.91
CA ALA A 110 1.99 16.41 -16.71
C ALA A 110 3.53 16.18 -16.69
N ALA A 111 3.97 15.03 -16.21
CA ALA A 111 5.36 14.62 -16.12
C ALA A 111 5.90 13.94 -17.40
N LYS A 112 5.13 13.86 -18.50
CA LYS A 112 5.49 13.11 -19.73
C LYS A 112 6.84 13.47 -20.37
N ARG A 113 7.36 14.68 -20.10
CA ARG A 113 8.66 15.17 -20.59
C ARG A 113 9.84 14.82 -19.67
N ARG A 114 9.60 14.30 -18.46
CA ARG A 114 10.66 13.88 -17.54
C ARG A 114 11.33 12.61 -18.05
N LYS A 115 12.65 12.48 -17.84
CA LYS A 115 13.42 11.31 -18.28
C LYS A 115 13.01 10.01 -17.59
N VAL A 116 12.57 10.10 -16.35
CA VAL A 116 12.06 8.99 -15.55
C VAL A 116 10.94 9.53 -14.68
N ILE A 117 9.81 8.82 -14.64
CA ILE A 117 8.72 9.07 -13.71
C ILE A 117 8.76 7.98 -12.64
N THR A 118 8.94 8.36 -11.38
CA THR A 118 9.06 7.42 -10.26
C THR A 118 7.73 7.31 -9.53
N LEU A 119 7.24 6.09 -9.34
CA LEU A 119 6.04 5.76 -8.58
C LEU A 119 6.37 4.72 -7.51
N HIS A 120 5.73 4.80 -6.36
CA HIS A 120 5.98 3.93 -5.21
C HIS A 120 5.08 2.70 -5.29
N GLU A 121 5.64 1.50 -5.10
CA GLU A 121 4.92 0.24 -5.30
C GLU A 121 3.63 0.13 -4.49
N ASP A 122 3.67 0.60 -3.23
CA ASP A 122 2.52 0.52 -2.32
C ASP A 122 1.46 1.61 -2.55
N TYR A 123 1.78 2.66 -3.32
CA TYR A 123 0.88 3.81 -3.53
C TYR A 123 0.24 3.83 -4.91
N ILE A 124 0.68 2.95 -5.81
CA ILE A 124 0.19 2.89 -7.19
C ILE A 124 -1.25 2.38 -7.24
N LEU A 125 -2.10 3.14 -7.92
CA LEU A 125 -3.50 2.80 -8.21
C LEU A 125 -3.78 2.64 -9.71
N VAL A 126 -2.84 3.09 -10.56
CA VAL A 126 -2.90 3.03 -12.02
C VAL A 126 -2.06 1.87 -12.55
N ASN A 127 -2.35 1.36 -13.74
CA ASN A 127 -1.51 0.34 -14.37
C ASN A 127 -0.27 1.02 -15.01
N PRO A 128 0.95 0.80 -14.50
CA PRO A 128 2.14 1.45 -15.03
C PRO A 128 2.47 1.04 -16.47
N GLU A 129 2.08 -0.16 -16.89
CA GLU A 129 2.28 -0.65 -18.26
C GLU A 129 1.45 0.17 -19.25
N GLU A 130 0.14 0.29 -19.01
CA GLU A 130 -0.78 1.11 -19.83
C GLU A 130 -0.39 2.59 -19.86
N GLU A 131 0.00 3.16 -18.71
CA GLU A 131 0.39 4.57 -18.65
C GLU A 131 1.75 4.82 -19.33
N SER A 132 2.63 3.81 -19.39
CA SER A 132 3.92 3.94 -20.08
C SER A 132 3.78 4.13 -21.59
N GLU A 133 2.71 3.62 -22.20
CA GLU A 133 2.43 3.77 -23.63
C GLU A 133 2.14 5.22 -24.03
N LYS A 134 1.70 6.06 -23.08
CA LYS A 134 1.31 7.45 -23.31
C LYS A 134 2.50 8.41 -23.15
N VAL A 135 3.44 8.08 -22.27
CA VAL A 135 4.62 8.91 -22.00
C VAL A 135 5.78 8.57 -22.93
N SER A 136 6.67 9.54 -23.16
CA SER A 136 7.84 9.36 -24.02
C SER A 136 9.03 8.69 -23.32
N HIS A 137 8.99 8.59 -22.00
CA HIS A 137 10.10 8.14 -21.16
C HIS A 137 9.62 7.11 -20.13
N SER A 138 10.56 6.40 -19.49
CA SER A 138 10.23 5.26 -18.63
C SER A 138 9.49 5.65 -17.35
N ILE A 139 8.56 4.78 -16.94
CA ILE A 139 7.95 4.80 -15.60
C ILE A 139 8.69 3.76 -14.75
N ALA A 140 9.31 4.19 -13.66
CA ALA A 140 9.98 3.33 -12.70
C ALA A 140 9.11 3.15 -11.46
N VAL A 141 8.89 1.90 -11.07
CA VAL A 141 8.23 1.54 -9.81
C VAL A 141 9.31 1.23 -8.78
N VAL A 142 9.26 1.90 -7.63
CA VAL A 142 10.25 1.79 -6.56
C VAL A 142 9.63 1.29 -5.26
N ASN A 143 10.43 0.65 -4.43
CA ASN A 143 10.06 0.26 -3.07
C ASN A 143 10.46 1.32 -2.03
N ASP A 144 10.22 1.03 -0.74
CA ASP A 144 10.60 1.90 0.39
C ASP A 144 12.09 2.27 0.43
N ASP A 145 12.98 1.40 -0.07
CA ASP A 145 14.43 1.65 -0.15
C ASP A 145 14.82 2.59 -1.32
N GLY A 146 13.85 2.99 -2.14
CA GLY A 146 14.08 3.71 -3.40
C GLY A 146 14.69 2.84 -4.50
N LYS A 147 14.70 1.51 -4.35
CA LYS A 147 15.19 0.59 -5.38
C LYS A 147 14.11 0.35 -6.42
N ILE A 148 14.52 0.35 -7.69
CA ILE A 148 13.64 0.06 -8.81
C ILE A 148 13.26 -1.42 -8.77
N VAL A 149 11.98 -1.68 -8.57
CA VAL A 149 11.37 -3.01 -8.59
C VAL A 149 11.04 -3.40 -10.03
N ASN A 150 10.41 -2.47 -10.77
CA ASN A 150 10.04 -2.64 -12.17
C ASN A 150 10.22 -1.33 -12.95
N ALA A 151 10.48 -1.43 -14.25
CA ALA A 151 10.54 -0.28 -15.14
C ALA A 151 9.77 -0.56 -16.44
N TYR A 152 8.90 0.37 -16.81
CA TYR A 152 8.02 0.28 -17.98
C TYR A 152 8.48 1.30 -19.00
N ILE A 153 8.72 0.84 -20.23
CA ILE A 153 9.30 1.63 -21.31
C ILE A 153 8.35 1.59 -22.50
N ASN A 154 8.03 2.76 -23.04
CA ASN A 154 7.24 2.86 -24.26
C ASN A 154 8.02 2.25 -25.45
N PRO A 155 7.53 1.17 -26.08
CA PRO A 155 8.22 0.55 -27.21
C PRO A 155 8.20 1.43 -28.47
N ASN A 156 7.21 2.33 -28.60
CA ASN A 156 6.93 3.08 -29.82
C ASN A 156 7.68 4.42 -29.93
N LYS A 157 8.40 4.87 -28.89
CA LYS A 157 9.10 6.16 -28.85
C LYS A 157 10.59 6.01 -28.51
N ARG A 158 11.23 4.93 -28.97
CA ARG A 158 12.68 4.72 -28.87
C ARG A 158 13.42 5.68 -29.80
N ASP A 159 13.46 6.96 -29.44
CA ASP A 159 14.40 7.89 -30.05
C ASP A 159 15.78 7.78 -29.39
N LYS A 160 16.80 7.73 -30.25
CA LYS A 160 18.22 7.52 -29.97
C LYS A 160 18.77 8.43 -28.85
N ALA A 161 19.00 7.89 -27.67
CA ALA A 161 20.07 8.34 -26.78
C ALA A 161 20.37 7.24 -25.76
N ASP A 162 21.57 6.68 -25.84
CA ASP A 162 22.12 5.76 -24.85
C ASP A 162 22.06 6.38 -23.44
N ALA A 163 21.31 5.72 -22.56
CA ALA A 163 21.52 5.80 -21.13
C ALA A 163 21.32 4.38 -20.59
N GLU A 164 22.43 3.68 -20.42
CA GLU A 164 22.49 2.39 -19.74
C GLU A 164 21.90 2.53 -18.33
N ILE A 165 20.76 1.88 -18.09
CA ILE A 165 20.30 1.53 -16.75
C ILE A 165 20.33 0.00 -16.69
N PRO A 166 20.87 -0.62 -15.63
CA PRO A 166 21.07 -2.05 -15.59
C PRO A 166 19.71 -2.74 -15.49
N GLN A 167 19.22 -3.17 -16.64
CA GLN A 167 18.01 -3.96 -16.79
C GLN A 167 18.18 -5.28 -16.02
N SER A 168 17.45 -5.45 -14.92
CA SER A 168 17.31 -6.76 -14.29
C SER A 168 16.61 -7.68 -15.28
N LYS A 169 17.33 -8.69 -15.76
CA LYS A 169 16.82 -9.75 -16.64
C LYS A 169 15.67 -10.50 -15.94
N VAL A 170 14.43 -10.14 -16.25
CA VAL A 170 13.29 -11.03 -16.13
C VAL A 170 13.14 -11.75 -17.48
N LYS A 171 13.14 -13.08 -17.44
CA LYS A 171 12.96 -13.95 -18.61
C LYS A 171 11.51 -13.84 -19.08
N GLU A 172 11.26 -13.08 -20.13
CA GLU A 172 10.04 -13.24 -20.93
C GLU A 172 10.14 -14.51 -21.79
N SER A 173 9.18 -15.40 -21.57
CA SER A 173 8.89 -16.58 -22.34
C SER A 173 8.50 -16.21 -23.77
N LYS A 174 9.41 -16.40 -24.73
CA LYS A 174 9.08 -16.31 -26.17
C LYS A 174 8.26 -17.52 -26.61
N VAL A 175 7.01 -17.24 -26.95
CA VAL A 175 6.13 -18.04 -27.79
C VAL A 175 6.84 -18.39 -29.10
N LYS A 176 6.94 -19.68 -29.43
CA LYS A 176 7.48 -20.18 -30.70
C LYS A 176 6.50 -19.91 -31.83
N LYS A 177 6.87 -19.07 -32.80
CA LYS A 177 6.36 -19.15 -34.18
C LYS A 177 7.49 -19.66 -35.07
N SER A 178 7.25 -20.84 -35.62
CA SER A 178 8.07 -21.60 -36.56
C SER A 178 7.97 -21.05 -37.98
N LYS A 179 9.11 -20.86 -38.66
CA LYS A 179 9.21 -21.06 -40.13
C LYS A 179 10.67 -21.29 -40.58
N VAL A 180 10.91 -22.57 -40.92
CA VAL A 180 11.77 -23.18 -41.96
C VAL A 180 12.72 -22.27 -42.76
N ILE A 181 14.02 -22.62 -42.79
CA ILE A 181 14.86 -22.70 -44.00
C ILE A 181 15.88 -23.86 -43.83
N ASN A 182 15.90 -24.77 -44.80
CA ASN A 182 16.85 -25.87 -45.00
C ASN A 182 18.23 -25.36 -45.43
N ASN A 183 19.31 -26.07 -45.09
CA ASN A 183 20.30 -26.56 -46.06
C ASN A 183 21.26 -27.59 -45.46
N ASN A 184 21.61 -28.57 -46.29
CA ASN A 184 22.27 -29.83 -45.99
C ASN A 184 23.77 -29.71 -45.66
N ALA A 185 24.23 -30.74 -44.93
CA ALA A 185 25.57 -31.13 -44.47
C ALA A 185 26.57 -31.44 -45.63
N PRO A 186 27.77 -32.07 -45.44
CA PRO A 186 28.41 -32.58 -44.20
C PRO A 186 29.95 -32.40 -44.10
N SER A 187 30.53 -32.68 -42.94
CA SER A 187 31.74 -33.53 -42.81
C SER A 187 32.11 -33.82 -41.36
N ASP A 188 32.49 -35.07 -41.16
CA ASP A 188 32.74 -35.81 -39.94
C ASP A 188 33.95 -35.36 -39.11
N LEU A 189 33.86 -35.54 -37.79
CA LEU A 189 34.72 -36.43 -36.97
C LEU A 189 34.73 -35.97 -35.49
N LYS A 190 34.34 -36.90 -34.60
CA LYS A 190 34.65 -36.98 -33.15
C LYS A 190 35.50 -38.25 -32.96
N PRO A 191 36.30 -38.47 -31.88
CA PRO A 191 35.97 -38.18 -30.47
C PRO A 191 37.12 -37.81 -29.48
N ASN A 192 36.74 -37.12 -28.38
CA ASN A 192 37.05 -37.26 -26.92
C ASN A 192 38.37 -37.93 -26.40
N PRO A 193 38.72 -37.92 -25.09
CA PRO A 193 38.63 -36.96 -23.95
C PRO A 193 39.99 -36.78 -23.18
N LYS A 194 40.04 -35.88 -22.19
CA LYS A 194 40.64 -36.03 -20.82
C LYS A 194 41.44 -34.82 -20.27
N GLU A 195 40.99 -34.38 -19.09
CA GLU A 195 41.71 -33.94 -17.88
C GLU A 195 42.81 -32.84 -17.90
N SER A 196 42.53 -31.81 -17.08
CA SER A 196 43.40 -30.81 -16.42
C SER A 196 44.68 -31.38 -15.78
N PRO A 197 45.79 -30.62 -15.51
CA PRO A 197 45.78 -29.28 -14.87
C PRO A 197 46.96 -28.31 -15.21
N SER A 198 46.77 -26.99 -15.10
CA SER A 198 47.81 -26.11 -14.48
C SER A 198 47.30 -24.70 -14.14
N LYS A 199 47.72 -24.23 -12.96
CA LYS A 199 47.53 -22.89 -12.40
C LYS A 199 48.08 -21.79 -13.33
N ASN A 200 47.38 -20.65 -13.39
CA ASN A 200 48.07 -19.35 -13.36
C ASN A 200 47.14 -18.27 -12.77
N SER A 201 47.74 -17.49 -11.88
CA SER A 201 47.20 -16.33 -11.20
C SER A 201 46.79 -15.23 -12.18
N ASN A 202 45.63 -14.60 -11.97
CA ASN A 202 45.44 -13.16 -12.07
C ASN A 202 44.11 -12.72 -11.43
N SER A 203 44.18 -11.58 -10.76
CA SER A 203 43.18 -10.92 -9.91
C SER A 203 41.90 -10.53 -10.66
N ALA A 204 40.74 -10.98 -10.19
CA ALA A 204 39.43 -10.57 -10.71
C ALA A 204 38.33 -10.56 -9.62
N LYS A 205 37.51 -9.52 -9.65
CA LYS A 205 36.46 -9.14 -8.67
C LYS A 205 35.51 -10.30 -8.34
N LYS A 206 35.35 -10.58 -7.03
CA LYS A 206 34.54 -11.67 -6.48
C LYS A 206 33.05 -11.31 -6.54
N GLY A 207 32.31 -11.87 -7.51
CA GLY A 207 30.85 -11.94 -7.45
C GLY A 207 30.45 -12.88 -6.30
N THR A 208 29.68 -12.40 -5.34
CA THR A 208 29.19 -13.22 -4.22
C THR A 208 28.26 -14.29 -4.76
N LYS A 209 28.70 -15.56 -4.69
CA LYS A 209 27.82 -16.72 -4.94
C LYS A 209 26.65 -16.66 -3.96
N LYS A 210 25.42 -16.83 -4.44
CA LYS A 210 24.25 -16.95 -3.56
C LYS A 210 24.47 -18.14 -2.61
N PRO A 211 24.25 -17.99 -1.30
CA PRO A 211 24.42 -19.09 -0.35
C PRO A 211 23.44 -20.22 -0.70
N ASN A 212 23.95 -21.45 -0.73
CA ASN A 212 23.14 -22.66 -0.79
C ASN A 212 23.02 -23.20 0.64
N TYR A 213 21.81 -23.49 1.08
CA TYR A 213 21.52 -23.99 2.41
C TYR A 213 21.31 -25.50 2.35
N GLU A 214 22.12 -26.23 3.11
CA GLU A 214 21.91 -27.65 3.34
C GLU A 214 20.56 -27.89 4.04
N GLU A 215 19.96 -29.05 3.81
CA GLU A 215 18.65 -29.40 4.39
C GLU A 215 18.65 -29.36 5.93
N ASP A 216 19.82 -29.61 6.53
CA ASP A 216 20.01 -29.55 7.97
C ASP A 216 20.20 -28.14 8.55
N SER A 217 20.36 -27.13 7.68
CA SER A 217 20.54 -25.75 8.10
C SER A 217 19.33 -25.24 8.89
N PRO A 218 19.53 -24.52 10.01
CA PRO A 218 18.42 -23.95 10.79
C PRO A 218 17.45 -23.12 9.93
N TYR A 219 17.97 -22.36 8.97
CA TYR A 219 17.16 -21.50 8.10
C TYR A 219 16.37 -22.27 7.05
N PHE A 220 16.93 -23.38 6.57
CA PHE A 220 16.23 -24.30 5.68
C PHE A 220 15.07 -24.97 6.41
N LYS A 221 15.29 -25.43 7.65
CA LYS A 221 14.24 -26.00 8.51
C LYS A 221 13.13 -24.99 8.78
N MET A 222 13.46 -23.73 9.04
CA MET A 222 12.46 -22.65 9.19
C MET A 222 11.64 -22.44 7.91
N ALA A 223 12.30 -22.50 6.75
CA ALA A 223 11.64 -22.35 5.46
C ALA A 223 10.66 -23.47 5.18
N VAL A 224 11.06 -24.73 5.42
CA VAL A 224 10.21 -25.90 5.23
C VAL A 224 9.04 -25.85 6.21
N TYR A 225 9.32 -25.58 7.49
CA TYR A 225 8.28 -25.46 8.51
C TYR A 225 7.21 -24.43 8.15
N PHE A 226 7.63 -23.23 7.72
CA PHE A 226 6.68 -22.18 7.38
C PHE A 226 5.89 -22.49 6.11
N LYS A 227 6.53 -23.12 5.12
CA LYS A 227 5.86 -23.60 3.91
C LYS A 227 4.77 -24.60 4.24
N ASP A 228 5.07 -25.59 5.07
CA ASP A 228 4.12 -26.62 5.48
C ASP A 228 2.92 -25.99 6.21
N LYS A 229 3.14 -24.98 7.06
CA LYS A 229 2.04 -24.24 7.72
C LYS A 229 1.14 -23.49 6.76
N ILE A 230 1.71 -22.90 5.70
CA ILE A 230 0.92 -22.20 4.67
C ILE A 230 0.13 -23.21 3.85
N ASP A 231 0.73 -24.33 3.46
CA ASP A 231 0.05 -25.38 2.69
C ASP A 231 -1.06 -26.06 3.52
N ASP A 232 -0.84 -26.31 4.82
CA ASP A 232 -1.88 -26.78 5.75
C ASP A 232 -3.06 -25.82 5.84
N MET A 233 -2.77 -24.52 5.91
CA MET A 233 -3.80 -23.46 5.92
C MET A 233 -4.56 -23.43 4.59
N ALA A 234 -3.85 -23.51 3.46
CA ALA A 234 -4.46 -23.55 2.13
C ALA A 234 -5.36 -24.79 1.95
N ALA A 235 -4.93 -25.95 2.44
CA ALA A 235 -5.70 -27.19 2.38
C ALA A 235 -7.01 -27.09 3.16
N LYS A 236 -7.01 -26.42 4.33
CA LYS A 236 -8.23 -26.17 5.12
C LYS A 236 -9.23 -25.26 4.41
N GLU A 237 -8.74 -24.35 3.57
CA GLU A 237 -9.56 -23.44 2.75
C GLU A 237 -9.94 -24.08 1.40
N GLY A 238 -9.57 -25.34 1.15
CA GLY A 238 -9.90 -26.08 -0.08
C GLY A 238 -8.95 -25.86 -1.26
N LEU A 239 -7.75 -25.30 -1.04
CA LEU A 239 -6.72 -25.11 -2.06
C LEU A 239 -5.61 -26.16 -1.94
N SER A 240 -5.26 -26.82 -3.04
CA SER A 240 -4.40 -28.01 -3.03
C SER A 240 -2.92 -27.75 -2.72
N SER A 241 -2.41 -26.54 -2.97
CA SER A 241 -1.08 -26.06 -2.51
C SER A 241 -0.80 -24.66 -3.08
N LEU A 242 -0.60 -23.65 -2.23
CA LEU A 242 -0.25 -22.29 -2.69
C LEU A 242 1.24 -22.15 -3.04
N THR A 243 2.07 -23.05 -2.52
CA THR A 243 3.54 -22.92 -2.54
C THR A 243 4.27 -24.00 -3.36
N ALA A 244 3.57 -24.71 -4.25
CA ALA A 244 4.15 -25.82 -5.03
C ALA A 244 5.37 -25.42 -5.88
N SER A 245 5.40 -24.18 -6.40
CA SER A 245 6.54 -23.65 -7.17
C SER A 245 7.55 -22.86 -6.33
N THR A 246 7.42 -22.88 -5.01
CA THR A 246 8.23 -22.05 -4.12
C THR A 246 9.69 -22.52 -4.06
N ASN A 247 10.61 -21.57 -4.20
CA ASN A 247 12.04 -21.83 -4.04
C ASN A 247 12.44 -21.79 -2.55
N ILE A 248 12.61 -22.97 -1.95
CA ILE A 248 12.95 -23.11 -0.53
C ILE A 248 14.31 -22.49 -0.16
N GLN A 249 15.27 -22.45 -1.09
CA GLN A 249 16.58 -21.81 -0.88
C GLN A 249 16.44 -20.29 -0.75
N THR A 250 15.48 -19.70 -1.47
CA THR A 250 15.19 -18.26 -1.34
C THR A 250 14.55 -17.95 0.00
N TRP A 251 13.61 -18.79 0.44
CA TRP A 251 12.98 -18.67 1.75
C TRP A 251 13.97 -18.87 2.89
N ALA A 252 14.88 -19.84 2.77
CA ALA A 252 15.97 -20.04 3.72
C ALA A 252 16.88 -18.79 3.81
N ASN A 253 17.17 -18.13 2.69
CA ASN A 253 17.89 -16.86 2.71
C ASN A 253 17.09 -15.74 3.38
N ASP A 254 15.77 -15.66 3.17
CA ASP A 254 14.93 -14.68 3.87
C ASP A 254 14.97 -14.89 5.39
N PHE A 255 14.87 -16.14 5.87
CA PHE A 255 14.98 -16.44 7.29
C PHE A 255 16.38 -16.18 7.85
N ARG A 256 17.44 -16.46 7.08
CA ARG A 256 18.80 -16.07 7.44
C ARG A 256 18.89 -14.55 7.62
N LEU A 257 18.40 -13.79 6.65
CA LEU A 257 18.44 -12.33 6.71
C LEU A 257 17.65 -11.78 7.92
N MET A 258 16.51 -12.39 8.24
CA MET A 258 15.73 -12.03 9.42
C MET A 258 16.53 -12.21 10.72
N VAL A 259 17.24 -13.33 10.86
CA VAL A 259 18.00 -13.65 12.07
C VAL A 259 19.30 -12.85 12.15
N GLU A 260 20.07 -12.81 11.07
CA GLU A 260 21.44 -12.27 11.06
C GLU A 260 21.48 -10.76 10.77
N VAL A 261 20.61 -10.27 9.89
CA VAL A 261 20.62 -8.85 9.46
C VAL A 261 19.61 -8.05 10.25
N ASP A 262 18.38 -8.53 10.35
CA ASP A 262 17.31 -7.81 11.07
C ASP A 262 17.38 -8.04 12.59
N LYS A 263 18.33 -8.87 13.04
CA LYS A 263 18.62 -9.17 14.45
C LYS A 263 17.44 -9.76 15.22
N HIS A 264 16.51 -10.42 14.54
CA HIS A 264 15.45 -11.20 15.17
C HIS A 264 15.97 -12.60 15.48
N SER A 265 16.81 -12.71 16.51
CA SER A 265 17.50 -13.97 16.84
C SER A 265 16.66 -14.96 17.65
N ASP A 266 15.51 -14.53 18.19
CA ASP A 266 14.63 -15.38 19.00
C ASP A 266 13.84 -16.35 18.10
N LYS A 267 14.37 -17.58 18.00
CA LYS A 267 13.78 -18.66 17.19
C LYS A 267 12.44 -19.14 17.71
N ASP A 268 12.23 -19.11 19.03
CA ASP A 268 10.97 -19.54 19.64
C ASP A 268 9.87 -18.52 19.37
N LEU A 269 10.19 -17.23 19.43
CA LEU A 269 9.27 -16.17 19.01
C LEU A 269 8.93 -16.28 17.53
N ILE A 270 9.93 -16.48 16.67
CA ILE A 270 9.68 -16.64 15.23
C ILE A 270 8.72 -17.79 14.96
N ARG A 271 8.95 -18.95 15.58
CA ARG A 271 8.07 -20.10 15.46
C ARG A 271 6.65 -19.80 15.95
N LYS A 272 6.49 -19.14 17.10
CA LYS A 272 5.16 -18.75 17.63
C LYS A 272 4.41 -17.83 16.66
N VAL A 273 5.11 -16.89 16.05
CA VAL A 273 4.53 -15.96 15.08
C VAL A 273 4.16 -16.67 13.78
N MET A 274 4.97 -17.64 13.32
CA MET A 274 4.62 -18.50 12.17
C MET A 274 3.35 -19.30 12.42
N ASP A 275 3.22 -19.89 13.60
CA ASP A 275 2.03 -20.66 13.97
C ASP A 275 0.79 -19.76 14.08
N TRP A 276 0.94 -18.55 14.61
CA TRP A 276 -0.15 -17.61 14.77
C TRP A 276 -0.61 -17.00 13.43
N VAL A 277 0.32 -16.57 12.57
CA VAL A 277 0.00 -15.80 11.35
C VAL A 277 -0.91 -16.56 10.40
N VAL A 278 -0.78 -17.89 10.32
CA VAL A 278 -1.61 -18.75 9.47
C VAL A 278 -3.00 -19.02 10.06
N THR A 279 -3.21 -18.76 11.35
CA THR A 279 -4.51 -18.91 12.02
C THR A 279 -5.33 -17.63 12.03
N ASP A 280 -4.66 -16.49 11.93
CA ASP A 280 -5.29 -15.18 12.03
C ASP A 280 -6.10 -14.84 10.78
N HIS A 281 -7.37 -14.46 10.95
CA HIS A 281 -8.26 -14.18 9.83
C HIS A 281 -7.76 -13.07 8.90
N PHE A 282 -7.10 -12.04 9.47
CA PHE A 282 -6.58 -10.92 8.69
C PHE A 282 -5.20 -11.24 8.11
N TRP A 283 -4.31 -11.86 8.89
CA TRP A 283 -2.93 -12.06 8.43
C TRP A 283 -2.73 -13.29 7.54
N LYS A 284 -3.58 -14.32 7.61
CA LYS A 284 -3.43 -15.54 6.81
C LYS A 284 -3.50 -15.29 5.30
N SER A 285 -4.27 -14.29 4.85
CA SER A 285 -4.35 -13.90 3.43
C SER A 285 -3.23 -12.96 2.99
N ASN A 286 -2.60 -12.26 3.94
CA ASN A 286 -1.63 -11.20 3.68
C ASN A 286 -0.17 -11.68 3.75
N VAL A 287 0.10 -12.82 4.41
CA VAL A 287 1.45 -13.36 4.59
C VAL A 287 1.52 -14.79 4.06
N LEU A 288 1.88 -14.90 2.77
CA LEU A 288 1.93 -16.16 2.03
C LEU A 288 3.36 -16.54 1.57
N SER A 289 4.38 -15.81 2.05
CA SER A 289 5.79 -16.06 1.70
C SER A 289 6.75 -15.68 2.81
N ALA A 290 7.92 -16.32 2.84
CA ALA A 290 8.98 -16.01 3.81
C ALA A 290 9.44 -14.55 3.74
N SER A 291 9.53 -13.98 2.54
CA SER A 291 9.87 -12.56 2.33
C SER A 291 8.83 -11.63 2.96
N LYS A 292 7.53 -11.88 2.74
CA LYS A 292 6.46 -11.06 3.35
C LYS A 292 6.38 -11.25 4.87
N PHE A 293 6.63 -12.48 5.35
CA PHE A 293 6.71 -12.78 6.77
C PHE A 293 7.85 -12.00 7.44
N ARG A 294 9.03 -11.95 6.81
CA ARG A 294 10.17 -11.15 7.27
C ARG A 294 9.85 -9.67 7.37
N THR A 295 9.35 -9.07 6.29
CA THR A 295 9.09 -7.63 6.24
C THR A 295 8.03 -7.21 7.26
N GLN A 296 7.03 -8.05 7.50
CA GLN A 296 5.97 -7.76 8.47
C GLN A 296 6.27 -8.25 9.89
N PHE A 297 7.40 -8.93 10.13
CA PHE A 297 7.69 -9.61 11.40
C PHE A 297 7.52 -8.72 12.65
N PRO A 298 8.03 -7.47 12.69
CA PRO A 298 7.82 -6.59 13.84
C PRO A 298 6.33 -6.28 14.09
N LYS A 299 5.56 -6.05 13.02
CA LYS A 299 4.11 -5.77 13.12
C LYS A 299 3.35 -7.01 13.59
N LEU A 300 3.71 -8.19 13.09
CA LEU A 300 3.10 -9.46 13.49
C LEU A 300 3.30 -9.73 14.99
N VAL A 301 4.50 -9.49 15.53
CA VAL A 301 4.79 -9.62 16.97
C VAL A 301 3.90 -8.68 17.80
N LEU A 302 3.73 -7.42 17.36
CA LEU A 302 2.89 -6.45 18.05
C LEU A 302 1.41 -6.87 18.04
N GLU A 303 0.89 -7.31 16.89
CA GLU A 303 -0.51 -7.73 16.75
C GLU A 303 -0.81 -9.04 17.51
N MET A 304 0.09 -10.02 17.46
CA MET A 304 -0.01 -11.25 18.25
C MET A 304 -0.10 -10.93 19.75
N ASN A 305 0.73 -9.99 20.23
CA ASN A 305 0.72 -9.57 21.63
C ASN A 305 -0.49 -8.72 22.03
N LYS A 306 -1.12 -8.00 21.10
CA LYS A 306 -2.39 -7.29 21.37
C LYS A 306 -3.52 -8.28 21.65
N LYS A 307 -3.60 -9.37 20.87
CA LYS A 307 -4.62 -10.42 21.07
C LYS A 307 -4.43 -11.22 22.35
N THR A 308 -3.19 -11.48 22.77
CA THR A 308 -2.93 -12.11 24.08
C THR A 308 -3.30 -11.16 25.22
N ARG A 309 -3.08 -9.85 25.10
CA ARG A 309 -3.50 -8.89 26.13
C ARG A 309 -5.02 -8.73 26.25
N THR A 310 -5.78 -8.78 25.16
CA THR A 310 -7.25 -8.72 25.23
C THR A 310 -7.88 -9.98 25.80
N THR A 311 -7.24 -11.14 25.64
CA THR A 311 -7.72 -12.42 26.19
C THR A 311 -7.41 -12.58 27.69
N TYR A 312 -6.29 -12.07 28.18
CA TYR A 312 -5.94 -12.07 29.62
C TYR A 312 -6.36 -10.79 30.39
N GLY A 313 -6.73 -9.73 29.67
CA GLY A 313 -7.20 -8.45 30.22
C GLY A 313 -8.70 -8.36 30.48
N ALA A 314 -9.45 -9.43 30.21
CA ALA A 314 -10.87 -9.54 30.58
C ALA A 314 -11.05 -9.79 32.09
N LYS A 315 -10.45 -8.94 32.94
CA LYS A 315 -10.90 -8.80 34.33
C LYS A 315 -12.01 -7.77 34.35
N VAL A 316 -13.23 -8.28 34.54
CA VAL A 316 -14.46 -7.65 35.04
C VAL A 316 -14.32 -6.14 35.27
N LYS A 317 -14.91 -5.33 34.38
CA LYS A 317 -15.23 -3.94 34.72
C LYS A 317 -16.14 -3.99 35.96
N PRO A 318 -15.81 -3.35 37.09
CA PRO A 318 -16.80 -3.18 38.15
C PRO A 318 -17.96 -2.38 37.57
N LEU A 319 -19.19 -2.86 37.80
CA LEU A 319 -20.41 -2.11 37.52
C LEU A 319 -20.32 -0.78 38.26
N ILE A 320 -20.21 0.32 37.52
CA ILE A 320 -20.40 1.66 38.07
C ILE A 320 -21.88 1.74 38.43
N PRO A 321 -22.27 1.96 39.71
CA PRO A 321 -23.66 2.20 40.05
C PRO A 321 -24.13 3.45 39.32
N VAL A 322 -25.27 3.34 38.63
CA VAL A 322 -25.94 4.48 37.99
C VAL A 322 -26.32 5.46 39.09
N VAL A 323 -25.54 6.53 39.24
CA VAL A 323 -25.94 7.69 40.03
C VAL A 323 -26.99 8.42 39.21
N GLN A 324 -28.25 8.34 39.65
CA GLN A 324 -29.32 9.20 39.15
C GLN A 324 -28.94 10.66 39.42
N PRO A 325 -28.97 11.54 38.42
CA PRO A 325 -28.74 12.97 38.65
C PRO A 325 -29.88 13.50 39.54
N GLN A 326 -29.51 13.99 40.72
CA GLN A 326 -30.39 14.75 41.58
C GLN A 326 -30.72 16.06 40.86
N ILE A 327 -31.95 16.16 40.36
CA ILE A 327 -32.52 17.41 39.85
C ILE A 327 -32.75 18.31 41.07
N PRO A 328 -32.26 19.57 41.09
CA PRO A 328 -32.55 20.48 42.19
C PRO A 328 -34.06 20.74 42.25
N GLU A 329 -34.64 20.44 43.40
CA GLU A 329 -36.08 20.52 43.70
C GLU A 329 -36.53 21.98 43.92
N SER A 330 -36.30 22.87 42.94
CA SER A 330 -36.66 24.29 43.09
C SER A 330 -37.22 24.99 41.85
N THR A 331 -37.62 24.29 40.80
CA THR A 331 -38.23 24.93 39.62
C THR A 331 -39.26 24.04 38.92
N ILE A 332 -40.27 23.56 39.64
CA ILE A 332 -41.53 23.10 39.02
C ILE A 332 -42.71 23.56 39.89
N SER A 333 -43.12 24.80 39.66
CA SER A 333 -44.41 25.41 40.03
C SER A 333 -44.47 26.68 39.16
N ASP A 334 -45.34 26.87 38.18
CA ASP A 334 -46.64 26.31 37.87
C ASP A 334 -46.77 26.34 36.34
N LEU A 335 -47.04 25.21 35.70
CA LEU A 335 -47.61 25.22 34.35
C LEU A 335 -49.11 25.11 34.54
N SER A 336 -49.84 26.11 34.09
CA SER A 336 -51.29 26.15 34.25
C SER A 336 -51.93 25.05 33.40
N GLU A 337 -53.04 24.48 33.88
CA GLU A 337 -53.72 23.35 33.23
C GLU A 337 -54.10 23.64 31.77
N ASN A 338 -54.33 24.92 31.44
CA ASN A 338 -54.58 25.40 30.08
C ASN A 338 -53.35 25.28 29.15
N GLU A 339 -52.13 25.54 29.64
CA GLU A 339 -50.90 25.44 28.84
C GLU A 339 -50.56 23.98 28.54
N PHE A 340 -50.88 23.07 29.47
CA PHE A 340 -50.73 21.63 29.26
C PHE A 340 -51.73 21.11 28.22
N GLU A 341 -52.98 21.61 28.24
CA GLU A 341 -53.98 21.26 27.23
C GLU A 341 -53.65 21.78 25.82
N GLU A 342 -53.11 23.00 25.70
CA GLU A 342 -52.64 23.54 24.42
C GLU A 342 -51.47 22.71 23.85
N MET A 343 -50.54 22.31 24.71
CA MET A 343 -49.41 21.47 24.32
C MET A 343 -49.85 20.08 23.85
N MET A 344 -50.85 19.49 24.52
CA MET A 344 -51.43 18.20 24.16
C MET A 344 -52.36 18.26 22.93
N ARG A 345 -52.89 19.44 22.58
CA ARG A 345 -53.58 19.68 21.31
C ARG A 345 -52.59 19.78 20.15
N PHE A 346 -51.54 20.58 20.32
CA PHE A 346 -50.50 20.77 19.31
C PHE A 346 -49.78 19.45 18.97
N ALA A 347 -49.54 18.61 19.97
CA ALA A 347 -48.96 17.28 19.77
C ALA A 347 -49.87 16.34 18.94
N ARG A 348 -51.20 16.45 19.09
CA ARG A 348 -52.17 15.67 18.31
C ARG A 348 -52.24 16.13 16.85
N GLU A 349 -52.27 17.45 16.61
CA GLU A 349 -52.21 18.01 15.24
C GLU A 349 -50.93 17.62 14.49
N MET A 350 -49.79 17.58 15.18
CA MET A 350 -48.52 17.12 14.60
C MET A 350 -48.51 15.62 14.26
N GLN A 351 -49.28 14.79 14.97
CA GLN A 351 -49.39 13.37 14.65
C GLN A 351 -50.38 13.12 13.52
N GLU A 352 -51.47 13.88 13.46
CA GLU A 352 -52.47 13.79 12.39
C GLU A 352 -51.92 14.30 11.04
N SER A 353 -51.12 15.37 11.04
CA SER A 353 -50.47 15.87 9.81
C SER A 353 -49.39 14.93 9.22
N LYS A 354 -48.87 13.99 10.02
CA LYS A 354 -47.93 12.95 9.57
C LYS A 354 -48.61 11.70 9.02
N GLY A 355 -49.92 11.55 9.19
CA GLY A 355 -50.70 10.39 8.72
C GLY A 355 -51.34 10.55 7.34
N SER A 356 -51.26 11.72 6.71
CA SER A 356 -51.89 12.01 5.41
C SER A 356 -50.88 12.51 4.38
N ARG A 357 -49.94 11.66 3.97
CA ARG A 357 -49.20 11.77 2.70
C ARG A 357 -48.85 10.41 2.13
#